data_AF-A0A4Y3ISD2-F1
#
_entry.id   AF-A0A4Y3ISD2-F1
#
_cell.length_a   1.000
_cell.length_b   1.000
_cell.length_c   1.000
_cell.angle_alpha   90.00
_cell.angle_beta   90.00
_cell.angle_gamma   90.00
#
_symmetry.space_group_name_H-M   'P 1'
#
loop_
_entity.id
_entity.type
_entity.pdbx_description
1 polymer ?
#
loop_
_entity_poly.entity_id
_entity_poly.type
_entity_poly.pdbx_seq_one_letter_code
_entity_poly.pdbx_strand_id
1 'polypeptide(L)'
;MYSLIEKNGVFSSDNYFLTFIPALAYPFIRKKNPQLNILYGILLLHVAVAFFWQIRAANLCFILSAPLQAYVLIEITKSMKYELTKSIFLISGIPIIILIGLVIVNPIPSKNTSNFPPEVTKLGELLKEHDIYEEKILSGITTGAKILAKSDNSIIAAPYHRNINGNILAIATFQSTDDDFIKRTLKKNNINYIIINNDNQLEYIIKSSNEKSLINRLTYNSQPDWLELLNKNQSDGYRIFIFKGL
;
A
#
# COMPACT_ATOMS: atom_id res chain seq x y z
N MET A 1 11.29 4.01 -10.59
CA MET A 1 11.55 5.12 -9.64
C MET A 1 11.13 6.46 -10.21
N TYR A 2 11.42 6.70 -11.50
CA TYR A 2 11.04 7.93 -12.20
C TYR A 2 9.56 8.32 -12.04
N SER A 3 8.64 7.38 -12.26
CA SER A 3 7.19 7.62 -12.12
C SER A 3 6.77 8.04 -10.70
N LEU A 4 7.49 7.60 -9.66
CA LEU A 4 7.24 8.01 -8.28
C LEU A 4 7.72 9.44 -8.04
N ILE A 5 8.85 9.83 -8.64
CA ILE A 5 9.38 11.20 -8.57
C ILE A 5 8.45 12.17 -9.29
N GLU A 6 7.94 11.79 -10.45
CA GLU A 6 6.98 12.60 -11.21
C GLU A 6 5.67 12.81 -10.43
N LYS A 7 5.16 11.76 -9.78
CA LYS A 7 3.89 11.80 -9.06
C LYS A 7 3.97 12.45 -7.68
N ASN A 8 5.00 12.11 -6.90
CA ASN A 8 5.09 12.44 -5.47
C ASN A 8 6.21 13.46 -5.17
N GLY A 9 7.00 13.84 -6.18
CA GLY A 9 8.15 14.74 -6.03
C GLY A 9 9.44 14.05 -5.62
N VAL A 10 10.56 14.76 -5.76
CA VAL A 10 11.92 14.25 -5.51
C VAL A 10 12.13 13.89 -4.04
N PHE A 11 11.55 14.67 -3.12
CA PHE A 11 11.73 14.52 -1.66
C PHE A 11 10.65 13.64 -1.01
N SER A 12 9.92 12.85 -1.79
CA SER A 12 8.97 11.87 -1.27
C SER A 12 9.70 10.72 -0.57
N SER A 13 9.12 10.20 0.51
CA SER A 13 9.59 8.98 1.18
C SER A 13 9.51 7.73 0.29
N ASP A 14 8.69 7.75 -0.75
CA ASP A 14 8.60 6.69 -1.76
C ASP A 14 9.78 6.71 -2.74
N ASN A 15 10.58 7.79 -2.75
CA ASN A 15 11.75 7.93 -3.59
C ASN A 15 13.04 7.47 -2.89
N TYR A 16 13.40 6.20 -3.09
CA TYR A 16 14.64 5.65 -2.54
C TYR A 16 15.92 6.21 -3.18
N PHE A 17 15.84 6.95 -4.30
CA PHE A 17 17.02 7.45 -4.99
C PHE A 17 17.96 8.26 -4.08
N LEU A 18 17.38 9.09 -3.21
CA LEU A 18 18.14 9.97 -2.31
C LEU A 18 19.00 9.19 -1.31
N THR A 19 18.59 7.97 -0.96
CA THR A 19 19.36 7.10 -0.05
C THR A 19 20.69 6.62 -0.66
N PHE A 20 20.82 6.65 -1.99
CA PHE A 20 22.02 6.24 -2.71
C PHE A 20 23.00 7.39 -2.96
N ILE A 21 22.64 8.65 -2.67
CA ILE A 21 23.49 9.82 -2.92
C ILE A 21 24.90 9.65 -2.34
N PRO A 22 25.09 9.20 -1.08
CA PRO A 22 26.44 9.00 -0.54
C PRO A 22 27.27 8.01 -1.37
N ALA A 23 26.69 6.90 -1.84
CA ALA A 23 27.40 5.96 -2.71
C ALA A 23 27.67 6.55 -4.09
N LEU A 24 26.72 7.29 -4.65
CA LEU A 24 26.83 7.95 -5.95
C LEU A 24 27.90 9.06 -5.97
N ALA A 25 28.30 9.58 -4.81
CA ALA A 25 29.40 10.53 -4.70
C ALA A 25 30.80 9.89 -4.81
N TYR A 26 30.91 8.56 -4.96
CA TYR A 26 32.18 7.85 -5.13
C TYR A 26 33.10 8.43 -6.21
N PRO A 27 32.64 8.87 -7.40
CA PRO A 27 33.50 9.51 -8.41
C PRO A 27 34.24 10.75 -7.92
N PHE A 28 33.76 11.44 -6.90
CA PHE A 28 34.39 12.65 -6.36
C PHE A 28 35.51 12.35 -5.34
N ILE A 29 35.64 11.10 -4.87
CA ILE A 29 36.69 10.72 -3.93
C ILE A 29 38.04 10.57 -4.65
N ARG A 30 39.08 11.23 -4.13
CA ARG A 30 40.43 11.25 -4.74
C ARG A 30 41.10 9.88 -4.77
N LYS A 31 40.97 9.08 -3.71
CA LYS A 31 41.52 7.73 -3.65
C LYS A 31 40.53 6.75 -4.27
N LYS A 32 40.92 6.13 -5.38
CA LYS A 32 40.12 5.10 -6.05
C LYS A 32 40.63 3.72 -5.68
N ASN A 33 39.71 2.80 -5.44
CA ASN A 33 40.02 1.38 -5.32
C ASN A 33 39.45 0.66 -6.57
N PRO A 34 40.26 -0.15 -7.30
CA PRO A 34 39.79 -0.85 -8.49
C PRO A 34 38.58 -1.76 -8.23
N GLN A 35 38.51 -2.41 -7.06
CA GLN A 35 37.36 -3.26 -6.69
C GLN A 35 36.10 -2.42 -6.49
N LEU A 36 36.23 -1.24 -5.86
CA LEU A 36 35.12 -0.31 -5.71
C LEU A 36 34.69 0.34 -7.04
N ASN A 37 35.60 0.50 -7.99
CA ASN A 37 35.25 0.96 -9.34
C ASN A 37 34.32 -0.04 -10.06
N ILE A 38 34.62 -1.34 -9.97
CA ILE A 38 33.78 -2.40 -10.53
C ILE A 38 32.41 -2.37 -9.84
N LEU A 39 32.41 -2.34 -8.51
CA LEU A 39 31.17 -2.30 -7.73
C LEU A 39 30.32 -1.07 -8.05
N TYR A 40 30.96 0.08 -8.25
CA TYR A 40 30.29 1.32 -8.66
C TYR A 40 29.66 1.19 -10.06
N GLY A 41 30.35 0.57 -11.01
CA GLY A 41 29.77 0.27 -12.33
C GLY A 41 28.54 -0.63 -12.24
N ILE A 42 28.59 -1.69 -11.42
CA ILE A 42 27.45 -2.59 -11.17
C ILE A 42 26.30 -1.82 -10.51
N LEU A 43 26.60 -0.96 -9.52
CA LEU A 43 25.61 -0.10 -8.87
C LEU A 43 24.92 0.82 -9.88
N LEU A 44 25.67 1.50 -10.75
CA LEU A 44 25.08 2.40 -11.75
C LEU A 44 24.12 1.68 -12.69
N LEU A 45 24.49 0.48 -13.15
CA LEU A 45 23.61 -0.34 -13.98
C LEU A 45 22.32 -0.70 -13.25
N HIS A 46 22.42 -1.11 -11.97
CA HIS A 46 21.25 -1.45 -11.17
C HIS A 46 20.38 -0.25 -10.83
N VAL A 47 20.99 0.90 -10.54
CA VAL A 47 20.26 2.15 -10.32
C VAL A 47 19.51 2.54 -11.59
N ALA A 48 20.10 2.40 -12.78
CA ALA A 48 19.40 2.64 -14.04
C ALA A 48 18.19 1.69 -14.22
N VAL A 49 18.37 0.39 -13.97
CA VAL A 49 17.26 -0.59 -14.00
C VAL A 49 16.16 -0.25 -12.98
N ALA A 50 16.54 0.13 -11.76
CA ALA A 50 15.59 0.54 -10.73
C ALA A 50 14.86 1.85 -11.07
N PHE A 51 15.56 2.75 -11.76
CA PHE A 51 15.02 4.04 -12.16
C PHE A 51 13.97 3.91 -13.26
N PHE A 52 14.30 3.18 -14.34
CA PHE A 52 13.50 3.06 -15.55
C PHE A 52 12.55 1.85 -15.59
N TRP A 53 12.83 0.77 -14.86
CA TRP A 53 12.06 -0.47 -14.99
C TRP A 53 11.28 -0.85 -13.73
N GLN A 54 11.93 -1.35 -12.67
CA GLN A 54 11.21 -1.85 -11.49
C GLN A 54 11.80 -1.35 -10.18
N ILE A 55 10.93 -0.84 -9.30
CA ILE A 55 11.30 -0.47 -7.93
C ILE A 55 11.85 -1.67 -7.13
N ARG A 56 11.46 -2.90 -7.48
CA ARG A 56 11.97 -4.13 -6.85
C ARG A 56 13.49 -4.29 -7.03
N ALA A 57 14.08 -3.72 -8.08
CA ALA A 57 15.53 -3.71 -8.27
C ALA A 57 16.26 -2.80 -7.25
N ALA A 58 15.55 -1.89 -6.57
CA ALA A 58 16.15 -1.01 -5.56
C ALA A 58 16.71 -1.77 -4.36
N ASN A 59 16.14 -2.93 -4.01
CA ASN A 59 16.65 -3.77 -2.92
C ASN A 59 18.11 -4.18 -3.15
N LEU A 60 18.45 -4.54 -4.40
CA LEU A 60 19.82 -4.89 -4.75
C LEU A 60 20.73 -3.66 -4.76
N CYS A 61 20.21 -2.49 -5.15
CA CYS A 61 20.95 -1.23 -5.06
C CYS A 61 21.40 -0.93 -3.62
N PHE A 62 20.56 -1.19 -2.61
CA PHE A 62 20.94 -0.98 -1.20
C PHE A 62 22.13 -1.85 -0.76
N ILE A 63 22.14 -3.11 -1.20
CA ILE A 63 23.24 -4.04 -0.87
C ILE A 63 24.53 -3.58 -1.54
N LEU A 64 24.46 -3.19 -2.82
CA LEU A 64 25.62 -2.73 -3.59
C LEU A 64 26.13 -1.35 -3.13
N SER A 65 25.22 -0.47 -2.69
CA SER A 65 25.57 0.88 -2.26
C SER A 65 26.24 0.91 -0.89
N ALA A 66 25.90 0.00 0.02
CA ALA A 66 26.40 -0.01 1.40
C ALA A 66 27.93 0.13 1.56
N PRO A 67 28.77 -0.70 0.92
CA PRO A 67 30.23 -0.57 1.03
C PRO A 67 30.77 0.71 0.37
N LEU A 68 30.18 1.16 -0.74
CA LEU A 68 30.56 2.41 -1.42
C LEU A 68 30.23 3.63 -0.56
N GLN A 69 29.05 3.63 0.03
CA GLN A 69 28.55 4.65 0.95
C GLN A 69 29.44 4.75 2.19
N ALA A 70 29.77 3.62 2.83
CA ALA A 70 30.70 3.60 3.95
C ALA A 70 32.07 4.18 3.55
N TYR A 71 32.62 3.74 2.41
CA TYR A 71 33.90 4.24 1.92
C TYR A 71 33.90 5.75 1.67
N VAL A 72 32.88 6.26 0.96
CA VAL A 72 32.74 7.68 0.64
C VAL A 72 32.63 8.52 1.91
N LEU A 73 31.76 8.13 2.85
CA LEU A 73 31.57 8.87 4.09
C LEU A 73 32.87 8.90 4.91
N ILE A 74 33.57 7.76 5.04
CA ILE A 74 34.86 7.68 5.74
C ILE A 74 35.91 8.57 5.07
N GLU A 75 36.05 8.54 3.75
CA GLU A 75 37.04 9.39 3.05
C GLU A 75 36.74 10.88 3.20
N ILE A 76 35.46 11.29 3.19
CA ILE A 76 35.09 12.69 3.42
C ILE A 76 35.42 13.10 4.86
N THR A 77 35.08 12.27 5.86
CA THR A 77 35.35 12.59 7.28
C THR A 77 36.84 12.74 7.61
N LYS A 78 37.76 12.17 6.81
CA LYS A 78 39.21 12.38 6.98
C LYS A 78 39.63 13.85 6.84
N SER A 79 38.85 14.64 6.10
CA SER A 79 39.11 16.09 5.96
C SER A 79 38.54 16.94 7.09
N MET A 80 37.77 16.34 8.01
CA MET A 80 37.12 17.04 9.12
C MET A 80 38.02 17.09 10.35
N LYS A 81 38.07 18.25 11.02
CA LYS A 81 38.92 18.48 12.19
C LYS A 81 38.37 17.87 13.49
N TYR A 82 37.04 17.92 13.69
CA TYR A 82 36.41 17.57 14.97
C TYR A 82 35.73 16.19 14.93
N GLU A 83 35.98 15.36 15.94
CA GLU A 83 35.42 14.00 16.04
C GLU A 83 33.88 13.97 16.13
N LEU A 84 33.28 14.96 16.78
CA LEU A 84 31.83 15.08 16.85
C LEU A 84 31.22 15.32 15.45
N THR A 85 31.83 16.19 14.65
CA THR A 85 31.37 16.47 13.29
C THR A 85 31.50 15.24 12.39
N LYS A 86 32.57 14.45 12.55
CA LYS A 86 32.74 13.18 11.83
C LYS A 86 31.62 12.20 12.15
N SER A 87 31.31 12.04 13.45
CA SER A 87 30.28 11.12 13.92
C SER A 87 28.90 11.51 13.39
N ILE A 88 28.54 12.79 13.47
CA ILE A 88 27.28 13.31 12.93
C ILE A 88 27.19 13.08 11.42
N PHE A 89 28.27 13.32 10.69
CA PHE A 89 28.30 13.13 9.23
C PHE A 89 28.20 11.65 8.82
N LEU A 90 28.83 10.74 9.57
CA LEU A 90 28.69 9.30 9.33
C LEU A 90 27.25 8.84 9.56
N ILE A 91 26.62 9.31 10.64
CA ILE A 91 25.23 8.96 10.99
C ILE A 91 24.25 9.53 9.96
N SER A 92 24.43 10.77 9.51
CA SER A 92 23.54 11.39 8.51
C SER A 92 23.58 10.68 7.17
N GLY A 93 24.67 9.99 6.87
CA GLY A 93 24.82 9.14 5.71
C GLY A 93 24.19 7.75 5.84
N ILE A 94 23.53 7.38 6.95
CA ILE A 94 22.87 6.08 7.07
C ILE A 94 21.51 6.12 6.35
N PRO A 95 21.16 5.13 5.49
CA PRO A 95 19.92 5.14 4.72
C PRO A 95 18.66 5.38 5.55
N ILE A 96 18.57 4.79 6.75
CA ILE A 96 17.41 4.97 7.63
C ILE A 96 17.29 6.41 8.16
N ILE A 97 18.42 7.06 8.43
CA ILE A 97 18.45 8.46 8.89
C ILE A 97 18.03 9.40 7.76
N ILE A 98 18.47 9.12 6.52
CA ILE A 98 18.02 9.84 5.33
C ILE A 98 16.50 9.69 5.15
N LEU A 99 15.96 8.47 5.28
CA LEU A 99 14.53 8.21 5.18
C LEU A 99 13.72 8.94 6.26
N ILE A 100 14.17 8.92 7.51
CA ILE A 100 13.54 9.66 8.61
C ILE A 100 13.55 11.17 8.29
N GLY A 101 14.68 11.70 7.82
CA GLY A 101 14.78 13.10 7.41
C GLY A 101 13.79 13.47 6.31
N LEU A 102 13.60 12.60 5.31
CA LEU A 102 12.63 12.83 4.24
C LEU A 102 11.18 12.84 4.75
N VAL A 103 10.84 11.95 5.68
CA VAL A 103 9.50 11.94 6.31
C VAL A 103 9.27 13.19 7.15
N ILE A 104 10.29 13.74 7.80
CA ILE A 104 10.17 15.00 8.56
C ILE A 104 9.96 16.19 7.62
N VAL A 105 10.68 16.23 6.48
CA VAL A 105 10.60 17.33 5.51
C VAL A 105 9.31 17.28 4.69
N ASN A 106 8.88 16.09 4.30
CA ASN A 106 7.61 15.84 3.63
C ASN A 106 6.81 14.82 4.45
N PRO A 107 6.12 15.29 5.51
CA PRO A 107 5.25 14.41 6.28
C PRO A 107 4.24 13.79 5.33
N ILE A 108 4.23 12.46 5.30
CA ILE A 108 3.22 11.70 4.59
C ILE A 108 1.89 12.20 5.13
N PRO A 109 0.98 12.75 4.30
CA PRO A 109 -0.30 13.21 4.78
C PRO A 109 -0.93 12.06 5.55
N SER A 110 -1.26 12.31 6.83
CA SER A 110 -1.92 11.31 7.65
C SER A 110 -3.10 10.79 6.85
N LYS A 111 -3.24 9.47 6.77
CA LYS A 111 -4.35 8.76 6.10
C LYS A 111 -5.68 8.97 6.88
N ASN A 112 -5.96 10.18 7.34
CA ASN A 112 -7.11 10.58 8.14
C ASN A 112 -8.36 10.84 7.29
N THR A 113 -8.46 10.22 6.11
CA THR A 113 -9.64 10.32 5.24
C THR A 113 -10.35 8.98 5.05
N SER A 114 -10.01 7.95 5.83
CA SER A 114 -10.89 6.78 5.91
C SER A 114 -12.06 7.09 6.85
N ASN A 115 -13.29 7.03 6.33
CA ASN A 115 -14.51 7.06 7.16
C ASN A 115 -14.63 5.82 8.08
N PHE A 116 -13.68 4.89 8.00
CA PHE A 116 -13.59 3.72 8.84
C PHE A 116 -12.56 3.95 9.93
N PRO A 117 -12.88 3.64 11.20
CA PRO A 117 -11.86 3.56 12.24
C PRO A 117 -10.85 2.44 11.94
N PRO A 118 -9.67 2.47 12.56
CA PRO A 118 -8.71 1.37 12.47
C PRO A 118 -9.37 0.04 12.85
N GLU A 119 -8.98 -1.07 12.21
CA GLU A 119 -9.52 -2.40 12.53
C GLU A 119 -9.15 -2.77 13.98
N VAL A 120 -10.13 -2.71 14.90
CA VAL A 120 -9.93 -3.03 16.32
C VAL A 120 -10.25 -4.50 16.61
N THR A 121 -11.22 -5.07 15.89
CA THR A 121 -11.74 -6.43 16.12
C THR A 121 -11.30 -7.38 15.00
N LYS A 122 -11.03 -8.64 15.33
CA LYS A 122 -10.65 -9.65 14.34
C LYS A 122 -11.87 -10.03 13.51
N LEU A 123 -11.82 -9.81 12.19
CA LEU A 123 -12.88 -10.15 11.25
C LEU A 123 -13.51 -11.54 11.44
N GLY A 124 -12.70 -12.57 11.73
CA GLY A 124 -13.23 -13.92 11.95
C GLY A 124 -14.11 -14.06 13.20
N GLU A 125 -13.86 -13.28 14.25
CA GLU A 125 -14.71 -13.24 15.45
C GLU A 125 -16.02 -12.51 15.13
N LEU A 126 -15.94 -11.38 14.41
CA LEU A 126 -17.10 -10.60 13.97
C LEU A 126 -18.05 -11.41 13.07
N LEU A 127 -17.52 -12.20 12.15
CA LEU A 127 -18.34 -13.08 11.31
C LEU A 127 -19.06 -14.16 12.14
N LYS A 128 -18.39 -14.71 13.16
CA LYS A 128 -18.98 -15.72 14.05
C LYS A 128 -20.07 -15.14 14.94
N GLU A 129 -19.88 -13.92 15.44
CA GLU A 129 -20.87 -13.21 16.27
C GLU A 129 -22.18 -12.97 15.53
N HIS A 130 -22.12 -12.77 14.21
CA HIS A 130 -23.28 -12.55 13.35
C HIS A 130 -23.77 -13.83 12.63
N ASP A 131 -23.30 -15.00 13.07
CA ASP A 131 -23.65 -16.31 12.50
C ASP A 131 -23.46 -16.43 10.96
N ILE A 132 -22.39 -15.80 10.44
CA ILE A 132 -22.07 -15.80 9.00
C ILE A 132 -21.10 -16.94 8.68
N TYR A 133 -21.67 -18.07 8.23
CA TYR A 133 -20.93 -19.30 7.92
C TYR A 133 -21.30 -19.84 6.53
N GLU A 134 -20.31 -20.33 5.79
CA GLU A 134 -20.50 -20.92 4.44
C GLU A 134 -21.19 -19.98 3.43
N GLU A 135 -21.20 -18.68 3.71
CA GLU A 135 -21.84 -17.66 2.90
C GLU A 135 -20.91 -17.16 1.80
N LYS A 136 -21.48 -16.59 0.73
CA LYS A 136 -20.68 -15.88 -0.28
C LYS A 136 -20.74 -14.38 -0.09
N ILE A 137 -19.56 -13.79 0.02
CA ILE A 137 -19.38 -12.40 0.46
C ILE A 137 -18.76 -11.55 -0.65
N LEU A 138 -19.33 -10.37 -0.87
CA LEU A 138 -18.75 -9.31 -1.69
C LEU A 138 -17.93 -8.36 -0.79
N SER A 139 -16.64 -8.26 -1.05
CA SER A 139 -15.74 -7.35 -0.34
C SER A 139 -14.55 -6.95 -1.22
N GLY A 140 -13.67 -6.10 -0.69
CA GLY A 140 -12.37 -5.80 -1.30
C GLY A 140 -11.44 -7.02 -1.29
N ILE A 141 -10.41 -7.00 -2.12
CA ILE A 141 -9.46 -8.12 -2.30
C ILE A 141 -8.72 -8.46 -1.00
N THR A 142 -8.29 -7.46 -0.22
CA THR A 142 -7.48 -7.68 1.00
C THR A 142 -8.36 -8.29 2.09
N THR A 143 -9.57 -7.74 2.26
CA THR A 143 -10.57 -8.26 3.18
C THR A 143 -11.06 -9.64 2.75
N GLY A 144 -11.30 -9.85 1.46
CA GLY A 144 -11.68 -11.16 0.91
C GLY A 144 -10.65 -12.24 1.21
N ALA A 145 -9.35 -11.91 1.10
CA ALA A 145 -8.28 -12.84 1.50
C ALA A 145 -8.30 -13.16 3.01
N LYS A 146 -8.61 -12.17 3.87
CA LYS A 146 -8.77 -12.40 5.32
C LYS A 146 -9.98 -13.31 5.62
N ILE A 147 -11.10 -13.14 4.93
CA ILE A 147 -12.31 -13.96 5.07
C ILE A 147 -11.99 -15.42 4.73
N LEU A 148 -11.40 -15.67 3.56
CA LEU A 148 -11.00 -17.03 3.14
C LEU A 148 -10.03 -17.70 4.10
N ALA A 149 -9.13 -16.94 4.71
CA ALA A 149 -8.11 -17.48 5.61
C ALA A 149 -8.64 -17.78 7.02
N LYS A 150 -9.77 -17.19 7.41
CA LYS A 150 -10.24 -17.18 8.82
C LYS A 150 -11.66 -17.68 9.02
N SER A 151 -12.34 -18.11 7.96
CA SER A 151 -13.71 -18.61 7.99
C SER A 151 -13.98 -19.57 6.84
N ASP A 152 -15.09 -20.30 6.93
CA ASP A 152 -15.56 -21.21 5.88
C ASP A 152 -16.39 -20.50 4.80
N ASN A 153 -16.41 -19.16 4.83
CA ASN A 153 -17.11 -18.34 3.84
C ASN A 153 -16.33 -18.27 2.52
N SER A 154 -17.06 -18.07 1.43
CA SER A 154 -16.52 -17.86 0.09
C SER A 154 -16.58 -16.38 -0.32
N ILE A 155 -15.75 -15.97 -1.29
CA ILE A 155 -15.68 -14.58 -1.74
C ILE A 155 -15.77 -14.45 -3.25
N ILE A 156 -16.19 -13.27 -3.72
CA ILE A 156 -16.15 -12.90 -5.13
C ILE A 156 -14.77 -12.38 -5.54
N ALA A 157 -14.19 -11.47 -4.76
CA ALA A 157 -12.91 -10.84 -5.07
C ALA A 157 -11.76 -11.46 -4.28
N ALA A 158 -10.70 -11.86 -4.98
CA ALA A 158 -9.52 -12.54 -4.44
C ALA A 158 -8.23 -11.88 -4.97
N PRO A 159 -7.06 -12.11 -4.35
CA PRO A 159 -5.79 -11.57 -4.83
C PRO A 159 -5.59 -11.72 -6.35
N TYR A 160 -5.25 -10.60 -6.97
CA TYR A 160 -5.34 -10.20 -8.38
C TYR A 160 -4.97 -11.21 -9.49
N HIS A 161 -4.22 -12.27 -9.18
CA HIS A 161 -3.90 -13.32 -10.16
C HIS A 161 -4.76 -14.58 -10.05
N ARG A 162 -5.63 -14.68 -9.05
CA ARG A 162 -6.38 -15.90 -8.75
C ARG A 162 -7.83 -15.87 -9.23
N ASN A 163 -8.44 -14.68 -9.39
CA ASN A 163 -9.82 -14.55 -9.84
C ASN A 163 -10.09 -13.20 -10.54
N ILE A 164 -9.58 -13.04 -11.76
CA ILE A 164 -9.73 -11.79 -12.54
C ILE A 164 -11.21 -11.44 -12.76
N ASN A 165 -12.03 -12.42 -13.17
CA ASN A 165 -13.45 -12.19 -13.43
C ASN A 165 -14.21 -11.76 -12.18
N GLY A 166 -13.95 -12.40 -11.03
CA GLY A 166 -14.54 -12.00 -9.76
C GLY A 166 -14.13 -10.60 -9.32
N ASN A 167 -12.86 -10.24 -9.54
CA ASN A 167 -12.38 -8.89 -9.23
C ASN A 167 -13.03 -7.82 -10.10
N ILE A 168 -13.14 -8.05 -11.41
CA ILE A 168 -13.84 -7.14 -12.33
C ILE A 168 -15.30 -7.01 -11.92
N LEU A 169 -15.97 -8.12 -11.61
CA LEU A 169 -17.36 -8.12 -11.18
C LEU A 169 -17.55 -7.33 -9.88
N ALA A 170 -16.68 -7.53 -8.89
CA ALA A 170 -16.75 -6.80 -7.62
C ALA A 170 -16.58 -5.29 -7.82
N ILE A 171 -15.57 -4.88 -8.61
CA ILE A 171 -15.34 -3.46 -8.94
C ILE A 171 -16.56 -2.88 -9.64
N ALA A 172 -17.06 -3.54 -10.71
CA ALA A 172 -18.23 -3.07 -11.45
C ALA A 172 -19.48 -2.97 -10.56
N THR A 173 -19.69 -3.93 -9.66
CA THR A 173 -20.82 -3.92 -8.72
C THR A 173 -20.71 -2.76 -7.74
N PHE A 174 -19.52 -2.51 -7.17
CA PHE A 174 -19.29 -1.42 -6.24
C PHE A 174 -19.42 -0.04 -6.90
N GLN A 175 -18.98 0.10 -8.14
CA GLN A 175 -19.02 1.36 -8.90
C GLN A 175 -20.41 1.65 -9.49
N SER A 176 -21.27 0.64 -9.66
CA SER A 176 -22.58 0.81 -10.27
C SER A 176 -23.51 1.70 -9.46
N THR A 177 -24.30 2.50 -10.18
CA THR A 177 -25.44 3.27 -9.67
C THR A 177 -26.78 2.63 -10.01
N ASP A 178 -26.79 1.57 -10.81
CA ASP A 178 -27.99 0.84 -11.24
C ASP A 178 -28.30 -0.29 -10.24
N ASP A 179 -29.36 -0.07 -9.47
CA ASP A 179 -29.85 -1.01 -8.45
C ASP A 179 -30.28 -2.35 -9.03
N ASP A 180 -30.84 -2.39 -10.25
CA ASP A 180 -31.30 -3.64 -10.84
C ASP A 180 -30.13 -4.47 -11.36
N PHE A 181 -29.09 -3.82 -11.90
CA PHE A 181 -27.81 -4.48 -12.19
C PHE A 181 -27.18 -5.05 -10.91
N ILE A 182 -27.15 -4.28 -9.81
CA ILE A 182 -26.56 -4.71 -8.55
C ILE A 182 -27.33 -5.91 -7.99
N LYS A 183 -28.65 -5.80 -7.81
CA LYS A 183 -29.49 -6.90 -7.29
C LYS A 183 -29.37 -8.15 -8.13
N ARG A 184 -29.40 -8.02 -9.47
CA ARG A 184 -29.23 -9.16 -10.39
C ARG A 184 -27.87 -9.82 -10.21
N THR A 185 -26.83 -9.01 -10.03
CA THR A 185 -25.47 -9.51 -9.78
C THR A 185 -25.38 -10.25 -8.45
N LEU A 186 -25.95 -9.69 -7.38
CA LEU A 186 -26.00 -10.33 -6.07
C LEU A 186 -26.75 -11.67 -6.14
N LYS A 187 -27.97 -11.68 -6.70
CA LYS A 187 -28.78 -12.90 -6.89
C LYS A 187 -28.07 -13.94 -7.74
N LYS A 188 -27.61 -13.57 -8.95
CA LYS A 188 -26.99 -14.51 -9.90
C LYS A 188 -25.76 -15.22 -9.33
N ASN A 189 -25.04 -14.54 -8.43
CA ASN A 189 -23.83 -15.08 -7.84
C ASN A 189 -24.04 -15.67 -6.45
N ASN A 190 -25.26 -15.66 -5.91
CA ASN A 190 -25.62 -16.06 -4.54
C ASN A 190 -24.84 -15.28 -3.47
N ILE A 191 -24.73 -13.95 -3.64
CA ILE A 191 -24.04 -13.07 -2.69
C ILE A 191 -25.06 -12.57 -1.67
N ASN A 192 -24.86 -12.99 -0.42
CA ASN A 192 -25.81 -12.69 0.67
C ASN A 192 -25.31 -11.55 1.56
N TYR A 193 -23.99 -11.37 1.62
CA TYR A 193 -23.36 -10.36 2.46
C TYR A 193 -22.41 -9.47 1.68
N ILE A 194 -22.38 -8.19 2.04
CA ILE A 194 -21.42 -7.19 1.55
C ILE A 194 -20.64 -6.66 2.75
N ILE A 195 -19.32 -6.71 2.68
CA ILE A 195 -18.44 -6.19 3.74
C ILE A 195 -17.54 -5.10 3.18
N ILE A 196 -17.58 -3.94 3.82
CA ILE A 196 -16.69 -2.81 3.52
C ILE A 196 -15.92 -2.40 4.78
N ASN A 197 -14.68 -1.93 4.59
CA ASN A 197 -13.75 -1.51 5.62
C ASN A 197 -12.68 -0.61 5.01
N ASN A 198 -11.63 -0.30 5.79
CA ASN A 198 -10.44 0.42 5.32
C ASN A 198 -9.50 -0.43 4.43
N ASP A 199 -10.05 -1.20 3.50
CA ASP A 199 -9.28 -1.93 2.49
C ASP A 199 -8.73 -0.96 1.44
N ASN A 200 -7.43 -1.02 1.15
CA ASN A 200 -6.77 -0.15 0.17
C ASN A 200 -7.47 -0.15 -1.20
N GLN A 201 -7.93 -1.32 -1.67
CA GLN A 201 -8.65 -1.41 -2.93
C GLN A 201 -9.99 -0.69 -2.86
N LEU A 202 -10.76 -0.89 -1.78
CA LEU A 202 -12.04 -0.21 -1.59
C LEU A 202 -11.82 1.31 -1.50
N GLU A 203 -10.75 1.78 -0.86
CA GLU A 203 -10.38 3.19 -0.80
C GLU A 203 -10.19 3.79 -2.22
N TYR A 204 -9.49 3.08 -3.11
CA TYR A 204 -9.36 3.51 -4.51
C TYR A 204 -10.70 3.49 -5.25
N ILE A 205 -11.53 2.45 -5.04
CA ILE A 205 -12.85 2.36 -5.67
C ILE A 205 -13.72 3.53 -5.22
N ILE A 206 -13.80 3.83 -3.91
CA ILE A 206 -14.50 4.98 -3.33
C ILE A 206 -14.11 6.28 -4.03
N LYS A 207 -12.79 6.57 -4.11
CA LYS A 207 -12.26 7.81 -4.71
C LYS A 207 -12.53 7.93 -6.21
N SER A 208 -12.61 6.80 -6.92
CA SER A 208 -12.86 6.75 -8.37
C SER A 208 -14.34 6.69 -8.74
N SER A 209 -15.24 6.53 -7.77
CA SER A 209 -16.66 6.29 -8.02
C SER A 209 -17.52 7.55 -7.84
N ASN A 210 -18.66 7.58 -8.53
CA ASN A 210 -19.68 8.59 -8.31
C ASN A 210 -20.28 8.49 -6.89
N GLU A 211 -20.72 9.60 -6.30
CA GLU A 211 -21.41 9.63 -5.00
C GLU A 211 -22.63 8.67 -4.92
N LYS A 212 -23.33 8.47 -6.04
CA LYS A 212 -24.49 7.55 -6.12
C LYS A 212 -24.11 6.08 -6.25
N SER A 213 -22.83 5.76 -6.41
CA SER A 213 -22.36 4.38 -6.53
C SER A 213 -22.70 3.56 -5.28
N LEU A 214 -22.80 2.24 -5.41
CA LEU A 214 -23.03 1.36 -4.28
C LEU A 214 -22.01 1.58 -3.16
N ILE A 215 -20.71 1.62 -3.47
CA ILE A 215 -19.67 1.76 -2.45
C ILE A 215 -19.78 3.06 -1.66
N ASN A 216 -20.10 4.18 -2.33
CA ASN A 216 -20.25 5.47 -1.66
C ASN A 216 -21.54 5.51 -0.85
N ARG A 217 -22.65 4.99 -1.38
CA ARG A 217 -23.91 4.82 -0.62
C ARG A 217 -23.69 4.02 0.67
N LEU A 218 -22.97 2.90 0.61
CA LEU A 218 -22.66 2.10 1.78
C LEU A 218 -21.69 2.79 2.75
N THR A 219 -20.74 3.57 2.24
CA THR A 219 -19.75 4.29 3.06
C THR A 219 -20.40 5.44 3.83
N TYR A 220 -21.29 6.20 3.21
CA TYR A 220 -21.88 7.43 3.75
C TYR A 220 -23.28 7.24 4.37
N ASN A 221 -23.63 6.01 4.79
CA ASN A 221 -24.92 5.68 5.43
C ASN A 221 -26.17 5.94 4.56
N SER A 222 -26.01 6.01 3.24
CA SER A 222 -27.10 6.14 2.26
C SER A 222 -27.38 4.79 1.60
N GLN A 223 -27.34 3.72 2.39
CA GLN A 223 -27.55 2.35 1.90
C GLN A 223 -28.97 2.19 1.34
N PRO A 224 -29.17 1.41 0.27
CA PRO A 224 -30.50 1.14 -0.27
C PRO A 224 -31.36 0.28 0.66
N ASP A 225 -32.69 0.40 0.58
CA ASP A 225 -33.66 -0.32 1.46
C ASP A 225 -33.56 -1.85 1.37
N TRP A 226 -33.03 -2.36 0.25
CA TRP A 226 -32.79 -3.79 0.03
C TRP A 226 -31.50 -4.30 0.69
N LEU A 227 -30.75 -3.44 1.38
CA LEU A 227 -29.62 -3.77 2.24
C LEU A 227 -29.86 -3.35 3.69
N GLU A 228 -29.61 -4.25 4.62
CA GLU A 228 -29.64 -3.95 6.05
C GLU A 228 -28.23 -4.02 6.65
N LEU A 229 -27.90 -3.04 7.48
CA LEU A 229 -26.63 -3.00 8.22
C LEU A 229 -26.77 -3.87 9.48
N LEU A 230 -25.94 -4.91 9.61
CA LEU A 230 -25.98 -5.82 10.75
C LEU A 230 -25.22 -5.30 11.96
N ASN A 231 -24.00 -4.80 11.76
CA ASN A 231 -23.17 -4.29 12.84
C ASN A 231 -23.30 -2.76 12.95
N LYS A 232 -24.15 -2.31 13.88
CA LYS A 232 -24.37 -0.87 14.12
C LYS A 232 -23.17 -0.18 14.77
N ASN A 233 -22.32 -0.95 15.47
CA ASN A 233 -21.09 -0.44 16.07
C ASN A 233 -20.00 -0.30 15.00
N GLN A 234 -19.71 0.94 14.63
CA GLN A 234 -18.65 1.25 13.66
C GLN A 234 -17.24 1.03 14.23
N SER A 235 -17.10 0.82 15.55
CA SER A 235 -15.81 0.70 16.27
C SER A 235 -14.92 -0.45 15.79
N ASP A 236 -15.48 -1.46 15.12
CA ASP A 236 -14.74 -2.64 14.68
C ASP A 236 -13.93 -2.40 13.39
N GLY A 237 -14.16 -1.27 12.70
CA GLY A 237 -13.51 -0.94 11.43
C GLY A 237 -14.12 -1.64 10.21
N TYR A 238 -15.18 -2.45 10.41
CA TYR A 238 -15.93 -3.15 9.38
C TYR A 238 -17.39 -2.70 9.36
N ARG A 239 -18.03 -2.77 8.20
CA ARG A 239 -19.49 -2.64 8.04
C ARG A 239 -20.00 -3.80 7.21
N ILE A 240 -20.96 -4.53 7.77
CA ILE A 240 -21.53 -5.75 7.22
C ILE A 240 -22.98 -5.48 6.85
N PHE A 241 -23.29 -5.67 5.58
CA PHE A 241 -24.63 -5.51 5.04
C PHE A 241 -25.18 -6.86 4.58
N ILE A 242 -26.43 -7.15 4.93
CA ILE A 242 -27.18 -8.31 4.45
C ILE A 242 -28.09 -7.91 3.29
N PHE A 243 -28.12 -8.73 2.25
CA PHE A 243 -29.00 -8.58 1.10
C PHE A 243 -30.36 -9.22 1.35
N LYS A 244 -31.41 -8.40 1.43
CA LYS A 244 -32.80 -8.83 1.72
C LYS A 244 -33.58 -9.34 0.51
N GLY A 245 -32.93 -9.44 -0.65
CA GLY A 245 -33.61 -9.66 -1.91
C GLY A 245 -33.65 -11.09 -2.40
N LEU A 246 -33.28 -12.10 -1.59
CA LEU A 246 -33.39 -13.51 -1.97
C LEU A 246 -34.85 -13.93 -2.14
#